data_AF-A0A1Y4RM08-F1
#
_entry.id   AF-A0A1Y4RM08-F1
#
_cell.length_a   1.000
_cell.length_b   1.000
_cell.length_c   1.000
_cell.angle_alpha   90.00
_cell.angle_beta   90.00
_cell.angle_gamma   90.00
#
_symmetry.space_group_name_H-M   'P 1'
#
loop_
_entity.id
_entity.type
_entity.pdbx_description
1 polymer ?
#
loop_
_entity_poly.entity_id
_entity_poly.type
_entity_poly.pdbx_seq_one_letter_code
_entity_poly.pdbx_strand_id
1 'polypeptide(L)'
;MKKSSFVAMILGTIGGILFALGMCMALIPEWNAFRPGVIMGVVGAVVLLIMVLVWRKMENKEPIHVSGKTIGTVLLGIAGALLLGVGMCLTMVWSNMILGIVIGIVGIVVLLCLIPLTKGLQ
;
A
#
# COMPACT_ATOMS: atom_id res chain seq x y z
N MET A 1 12.18 -15.79 -14.19
CA MET A 1 12.07 -14.54 -13.41
C MET A 1 13.47 -13.95 -13.20
N LYS A 2 13.64 -12.63 -13.26
CA LYS A 2 14.92 -11.99 -12.91
C LYS A 2 15.18 -12.18 -11.40
N LYS A 3 16.44 -12.44 -11.00
CA LYS A 3 16.82 -12.53 -9.57
C LYS A 3 16.33 -11.32 -8.77
N SER A 4 16.37 -10.14 -9.39
CA SER A 4 15.89 -8.90 -8.78
C SER A 4 14.40 -8.95 -8.40
N SER A 5 13.54 -9.43 -9.30
CA SER A 5 12.09 -9.51 -9.06
C SER A 5 11.73 -10.55 -7.98
N PHE A 6 12.50 -11.64 -7.89
CA PHE A 6 12.31 -12.65 -6.85
C PHE A 6 12.64 -12.12 -5.46
N VAL A 7 13.80 -11.46 -5.32
CA VAL A 7 14.22 -10.82 -4.07
C VAL A 7 13.25 -9.71 -3.64
N ALA A 8 12.79 -8.89 -4.60
CA ALA A 8 11.77 -7.88 -4.40
C ALA A 8 10.46 -8.47 -3.88
N MET A 9 9.99 -9.58 -4.47
CA MET A 9 8.76 -10.24 -4.05
C MET A 9 8.86 -10.78 -2.62
N ILE A 10 9.96 -11.45 -2.27
CA ILE A 10 10.17 -12.01 -0.93
C ILE A 10 10.26 -10.89 0.12
N LEU A 11 11.19 -9.94 -0.06
CA LEU A 11 11.37 -8.85 0.89
C LEU A 11 10.13 -7.96 0.99
N GLY A 12 9.44 -7.74 -0.14
CA GLY A 12 8.19 -7.00 -0.18
C GLY A 12 7.05 -7.69 0.57
N THR A 13 6.91 -9.01 0.42
CA THR A 13 5.89 -9.80 1.13
C THR A 13 6.17 -9.82 2.63
N ILE A 14 7.41 -10.09 3.03
CA ILE A 14 7.81 -10.09 4.44
C ILE A 14 7.62 -8.69 5.03
N GLY A 15 8.17 -7.65 4.40
CA GLY A 15 8.03 -6.28 4.89
C GLY A 15 6.58 -5.81 4.96
N GLY A 16 5.76 -6.17 3.96
CA GLY A 16 4.33 -5.84 3.92
C GLY A 16 3.54 -6.51 5.04
N ILE A 17 3.77 -7.80 5.30
CA ILE A 17 3.12 -8.52 6.41
C ILE A 17 3.55 -7.94 7.76
N LEU A 18 4.85 -7.72 7.97
CA LEU A 18 5.37 -7.13 9.20
C LEU A 18 4.76 -5.74 9.47
N PHE A 19 4.70 -4.90 8.42
CA PHE A 19 4.11 -3.57 8.50
C PHE A 19 2.61 -3.61 8.81
N ALA A 20 1.85 -4.46 8.10
CA ALA A 20 0.42 -4.61 8.31
C ALA A 20 0.10 -5.11 9.73
N LEU A 21 0.82 -6.11 10.21
CA LEU A 21 0.67 -6.62 11.58
C LEU A 21 1.02 -5.54 12.62
N GLY A 22 2.12 -4.80 12.40
CA GLY A 22 2.51 -3.69 13.27
C GLY A 22 1.43 -2.61 13.38
N MET A 23 0.81 -2.24 12.25
CA MET A 23 -0.33 -1.30 12.22
C MET A 23 -1.52 -1.85 13.00
N CYS A 24 -1.91 -3.12 12.79
CA CYS A 24 -3.01 -3.73 13.54
C CYS A 24 -2.74 -3.74 15.06
N MET A 25 -1.53 -4.13 15.49
CA MET A 25 -1.15 -4.17 16.91
C MET A 25 -1.11 -2.76 17.56
N ALA A 26 -0.85 -1.71 16.77
CA ALA A 26 -0.85 -0.34 17.24
C ALA A 26 -2.25 0.29 17.29
N LEU A 27 -3.14 -0.06 16.35
CA LEU A 27 -4.47 0.56 16.24
C LEU A 27 -5.54 -0.15 17.07
N ILE A 28 -5.33 -1.41 17.48
CA ILE A 28 -6.29 -2.19 18.29
C ILE A 28 -5.93 -2.05 19.78
N PRO A 29 -6.58 -1.12 20.53
CA PRO A 29 -6.25 -0.86 21.93
C PRO A 29 -6.50 -2.08 22.84
N GLU A 30 -7.39 -3.00 22.44
CA GLU A 30 -7.74 -4.20 23.21
C GLU A 30 -6.55 -5.15 23.39
N TRP A 31 -5.54 -5.08 22.52
CA TRP A 31 -4.34 -5.91 22.63
C TRP A 31 -3.30 -5.35 23.59
N ASN A 32 -3.47 -4.10 24.05
CA ASN A 32 -2.51 -3.37 24.90
C ASN A 32 -1.05 -3.44 24.40
N ALA A 33 -0.88 -3.69 23.09
CA ALA A 33 0.37 -4.03 22.43
C ALA A 33 0.90 -2.86 21.60
N PHE A 34 0.57 -1.63 22.00
CA PHE A 34 0.92 -0.43 21.25
C PHE A 34 2.44 -0.28 21.05
N ARG A 35 3.22 -0.43 22.13
CA ARG A 35 4.69 -0.36 22.06
C ARG A 35 5.30 -1.40 21.12
N PRO A 36 5.00 -2.72 21.27
CA PRO A 36 5.51 -3.71 20.33
C PRO A 36 4.95 -3.55 18.90
N GLY A 37 3.71 -3.08 18.75
CA GLY A 37 3.10 -2.79 17.45
C GLY A 37 3.85 -1.70 16.67
N VAL A 38 4.20 -0.59 17.33
CA VAL A 38 5.02 0.48 16.73
C VAL A 38 6.39 -0.04 16.33
N ILE A 39 7.05 -0.83 17.19
CA ILE A 39 8.37 -1.41 16.87
C ILE A 39 8.27 -2.31 15.63
N MET A 40 7.28 -3.20 15.60
CA MET A 40 7.06 -4.11 14.47
C MET A 40 6.72 -3.37 13.18
N GLY A 41 5.89 -2.33 13.26
CA GLY A 41 5.55 -1.46 12.13
C GLY A 41 6.78 -0.74 11.58
N VAL A 42 7.63 -0.17 12.46
CA VAL A 42 8.89 0.47 12.05
C VAL A 42 9.83 -0.53 11.40
N VAL A 43 9.98 -1.74 11.96
CA VAL A 43 10.79 -2.81 11.35
C VAL A 43 10.25 -3.17 9.97
N GLY A 44 8.94 -3.36 9.81
CA GLY A 44 8.30 -3.61 8.51
C GLY A 44 8.57 -2.51 7.50
N ALA A 45 8.45 -1.24 7.90
CA ALA A 45 8.77 -0.09 7.06
C ALA A 45 10.24 -0.06 6.65
N VAL A 46 11.17 -0.34 7.57
CA VAL A 46 12.61 -0.44 7.28
C VAL A 46 12.90 -1.56 6.28
N VAL A 47 12.27 -2.73 6.43
CA VAL A 47 12.42 -3.84 5.48
C VAL A 47 11.91 -3.45 4.09
N LEU A 48 10.77 -2.75 4.00
CA LEU A 48 10.25 -2.23 2.73
C LEU A 48 11.18 -1.18 2.10
N LEU A 49 11.80 -0.31 2.91
CA LEU A 49 12.79 0.66 2.41
C LEU A 49 14.05 -0.06 1.87
N ILE A 50 14.57 -1.06 2.61
CA ILE A 50 15.70 -1.88 2.16
C ILE A 50 15.35 -2.61 0.87
N MET A 51 14.15 -3.16 0.75
CA MET A 51 13.65 -3.81 -0.46
C MET A 51 13.74 -2.87 -1.67
N VAL A 52 13.25 -1.63 -1.55
CA VAL A 52 13.30 -0.63 -2.61
C VAL A 52 14.75 -0.31 -3.00
N LEU A 53 15.63 -0.13 -2.01
CA LEU A 53 17.05 0.17 -2.27
C LEU A 53 17.77 -0.99 -2.97
N VAL A 54 17.60 -2.21 -2.47
CA VAL A 54 18.23 -3.43 -3.01
C VAL A 54 17.72 -3.71 -4.42
N TRP A 55 16.42 -3.62 -4.65
CA TRP A 55 15.82 -3.82 -5.97
C TRP A 55 16.34 -2.80 -6.99
N ARG A 56 16.42 -1.51 -6.61
CA ARG A 56 16.94 -0.45 -7.50
C ARG A 56 18.42 -0.62 -7.81
N LYS A 57 19.23 -0.99 -6.81
CA LYS A 57 20.66 -1.27 -7.00
C LYS A 57 20.88 -2.46 -7.95
N MET A 58 20.06 -3.50 -7.86
CA MET A 58 20.17 -4.67 -8.74
C MET A 58 19.70 -4.40 -10.17
N GLU A 59 18.74 -3.51 -10.38
CA GLU A 59 18.27 -3.18 -11.74
C GLU A 59 19.06 -2.05 -12.41
N ASN A 60 20.07 -1.45 -11.74
CA ASN A 60 20.81 -0.28 -12.24
C ASN A 60 19.88 0.80 -12.83
N LYS A 61 18.68 0.94 -12.26
CA LYS A 61 17.74 1.95 -12.74
C LYS A 61 18.26 3.33 -12.35
N GLU A 62 18.09 4.27 -13.27
CA GLU A 62 18.33 5.68 -13.06
C GLU A 62 17.55 6.20 -11.81
N PRO A 63 17.97 7.34 -11.21
CA PRO A 63 17.28 7.99 -10.09
C PRO A 63 15.77 8.14 -10.33
N ILE A 64 14.95 8.35 -9.28
CA ILE A 64 13.50 8.51 -9.49
C ILE A 64 13.34 9.72 -10.42
N HIS A 65 12.94 9.50 -11.67
CA HIS A 65 12.45 10.57 -12.51
C HIS A 65 11.06 10.92 -12.01
N VAL A 66 11.02 11.94 -11.15
CA VAL A 66 9.79 12.45 -10.54
C VAL A 66 9.05 13.27 -11.59
N SER A 67 8.40 12.58 -12.52
CA SER A 67 7.47 13.20 -13.47
C SER A 67 6.16 13.57 -12.77
N GLY A 68 5.53 14.66 -13.17
CA GLY A 68 4.18 15.02 -12.70
C GLY A 68 3.17 13.89 -12.93
N LYS A 69 3.37 13.06 -13.96
CA LYS A 69 2.57 11.86 -14.20
C LYS A 69 2.77 10.81 -13.10
N THR A 70 4.00 10.59 -12.63
CA THR A 70 4.32 9.64 -11.56
C THR A 70 3.74 10.08 -10.22
N ILE A 71 3.84 11.38 -9.89
CA ILE A 71 3.23 11.91 -8.66
C ILE A 71 1.71 11.76 -8.73
N GLY A 72 1.10 12.11 -9.87
CA GLY A 72 -0.34 11.99 -10.09
C GLY A 72 -0.84 10.55 -9.95
N THR A 73 -0.12 9.57 -10.50
CA THR A 73 -0.51 8.16 -10.35
C THR A 73 -0.37 7.68 -8.90
N VAL A 74 0.70 8.06 -8.19
CA VAL A 74 0.86 7.68 -6.77
C VAL A 74 -0.24 8.28 -5.90
N LEU A 75 -0.54 9.58 -6.07
CA LEU A 75 -1.63 10.26 -5.35
C LEU A 75 -2.99 9.62 -5.63
N LEU A 76 -3.29 9.31 -6.89
CA LEU A 76 -4.54 8.67 -7.28
C LEU A 76 -4.64 7.25 -6.70
N GLY A 77 -3.52 6.53 -6.61
CA GLY A 77 -3.44 5.24 -5.91
C GLY A 77 -3.73 5.35 -4.42
N ILE A 78 -3.16 6.33 -3.74
CA ILE A 78 -3.43 6.59 -2.32
C ILE A 78 -4.91 6.96 -2.12
N ALA A 79 -5.45 7.85 -2.94
CA ALA A 79 -6.85 8.25 -2.87
C ALA A 79 -7.82 7.07 -3.10
N GLY A 80 -7.56 6.23 -4.10
CA GLY A 80 -8.36 5.04 -4.38
C GLY A 80 -8.33 4.01 -3.25
N ALA A 81 -7.14 3.75 -2.68
CA ALA A 81 -6.99 2.83 -1.55
C ALA A 81 -7.68 3.35 -0.27
N LEU A 82 -7.59 4.65 0.00
CA LEU A 82 -8.29 5.28 1.12
C LEU A 82 -9.82 5.25 0.93
N LEU A 83 -10.33 5.56 -0.27
CA LEU A 83 -11.76 5.47 -0.57
C LEU A 83 -12.29 4.05 -0.36
N LEU A 84 -11.56 3.04 -0.84
CA LEU A 84 -11.90 1.64 -0.61
C LEU A 84 -11.91 1.31 0.90
N GLY A 85 -10.87 1.71 1.63
CA GLY A 85 -10.76 1.51 3.07
C GLY A 85 -11.91 2.16 3.85
N VAL A 86 -12.22 3.42 3.54
CA VAL A 86 -13.33 4.17 4.15
C VAL A 86 -14.67 3.52 3.82
N GLY A 87 -14.87 3.03 2.59
CA GLY A 87 -16.05 2.26 2.20
C GLY A 87 -16.24 1.01 3.08
N MET A 88 -15.16 0.26 3.34
CA MET A 88 -15.19 -0.91 4.25
C MET A 88 -15.46 -0.51 5.71
N CYS A 89 -14.89 0.61 6.19
CA CYS A 89 -15.17 1.10 7.53
C CYS A 89 -16.64 1.54 7.69
N LEU A 90 -17.22 2.19 6.68
CA LEU A 90 -18.61 2.65 6.69
C LEU A 90 -19.61 1.49 6.75
N THR A 91 -19.33 0.38 6.06
CA THR A 91 -20.19 -0.81 6.10
C THR A 91 -20.07 -1.57 7.42
N MET A 92 -18.85 -1.77 7.94
CA MET A 92 -18.63 -2.63 9.12
C MET A 92 -18.73 -1.88 10.46
N VAL A 93 -18.32 -0.62 10.54
CA VAL A 93 -18.26 0.13 11.80
C VAL A 93 -19.46 1.05 11.96
N TRP A 94 -19.91 1.71 10.88
CA TRP A 94 -20.94 2.75 10.95
C TRP A 94 -22.33 2.30 10.48
N SER A 95 -22.51 1.02 10.14
CA SER A 95 -23.77 0.40 9.67
C SER A 95 -24.44 1.09 8.46
N ASN A 96 -23.72 2.00 7.79
CA ASN A 96 -24.21 2.74 6.62
C ASN A 96 -23.90 1.96 5.35
N MET A 97 -24.55 0.80 5.19
CA MET A 97 -24.23 -0.20 4.16
C MET A 97 -24.32 0.37 2.74
N ILE A 98 -25.36 1.16 2.44
CA ILE A 98 -25.60 1.71 1.10
C ILE A 98 -24.46 2.70 0.73
N LEU A 99 -24.18 3.67 1.60
CA LEU A 99 -23.12 4.65 1.37
C LEU A 99 -21.73 3.99 1.30
N GLY A 100 -21.47 3.02 2.17
CA GLY A 100 -20.20 2.27 2.17
C GLY A 100 -19.97 1.49 0.88
N ILE A 101 -21.00 0.84 0.33
CA ILE A 101 -20.91 0.13 -0.97
C ILE A 101 -20.65 1.12 -2.10
N VAL A 102 -21.38 2.24 -2.16
CA VAL A 102 -21.20 3.25 -3.22
C VAL A 102 -19.77 3.80 -3.20
N ILE A 103 -19.27 4.20 -2.02
CA ILE A 103 -17.91 4.71 -1.86
C ILE A 103 -16.86 3.63 -2.17
N GLY A 104 -17.10 2.38 -1.75
CA GLY A 104 -16.24 1.24 -2.08
C GLY A 104 -16.14 0.99 -3.58
N ILE A 105 -17.27 1.02 -4.30
CA ILE A 105 -17.30 0.88 -5.76
C ILE A 105 -16.53 2.02 -6.42
N VAL A 106 -16.73 3.27 -5.98
CA VAL A 106 -15.95 4.42 -6.48
C VAL A 106 -14.46 4.21 -6.24
N GLY A 107 -14.05 3.73 -5.06
CA GLY A 107 -12.66 3.38 -4.76
C GLY A 107 -12.08 2.33 -5.72
N ILE A 108 -12.84 1.27 -6.03
CA ILE A 108 -12.43 0.23 -7.00
C ILE A 108 -12.26 0.85 -8.40
N VAL A 109 -13.21 1.68 -8.85
CA VAL A 109 -13.14 2.33 -10.16
C VAL A 109 -11.90 3.21 -10.26
N VAL A 110 -11.61 4.02 -9.23
CA VAL A 110 -10.40 4.86 -9.17
C VAL A 110 -9.12 4.00 -9.22
N LEU A 111 -9.09 2.89 -8.49
CA LEU A 111 -7.95 1.97 -8.53
C LEU A 111 -7.78 1.31 -9.91
N LEU A 112 -8.88 0.96 -10.59
CA LEU A 112 -8.84 0.40 -11.94
C LEU A 112 -8.34 1.44 -12.96
N CYS A 113 -8.68 2.72 -12.80
CA CYS A 113 -8.17 3.80 -13.64
C CYS A 113 -6.63 3.98 -13.55
N LEU A 114 -5.96 3.45 -12.52
CA LEU A 114 -4.48 3.44 -12.47
C LEU A 114 -3.86 2.55 -13.54
N ILE A 115 -4.54 1.47 -13.95
CA ILE A 115 -4.04 0.55 -14.96
C ILE A 115 -3.75 1.29 -16.29
N PRO A 116 -4.72 1.98 -16.92
CA PRO A 116 -4.47 2.72 -18.15
C PRO A 116 -3.51 3.89 -17.96
N LEU A 117 -3.51 4.54 -16.78
CA LEU A 117 -2.60 5.65 -16.48
C LEU A 117 -1.13 5.22 -16.37
N THR A 118 -0.88 4.02 -15.84
CA THR A 118 0.48 3.50 -15.59
C THR A 118 1.03 2.65 -16.74
N LYS A 119 0.19 1.86 -17.40
CA LYS A 119 0.58 0.97 -18.51
C LYS A 119 0.39 1.61 -19.89
N GLY A 120 -0.39 2.69 -19.98
CA GLY A 120 -0.93 3.19 -21.24
C GLY A 120 -2.10 2.32 -21.70
N LEU A 121 -3.14 2.93 -22.26
CA LEU A 121 -4.19 2.21 -22.97
C LEU A 121 -3.58 1.81 -24.32
N GLN A 122 -3.13 0.57 -24.46
CA GLN A 122 -2.65 0.01 -25.72
C GLN A 122 -3.64 -1.04 -26.22
#